data_AF-A0A7V9RDE2-F1
#
_entry.id   AF-A0A7V9RDE2-F1
#
_cell.length_a   1.000
_cell.length_b   1.000
_cell.length_c   1.000
_cell.angle_alpha   90.00
_cell.angle_beta   90.00
_cell.angle_gamma   90.00
#
_symmetry.space_group_name_H-M   'P 1'
#
loop_
_entity.id
_entity.type
_entity.pdbx_description
1 polymer ?
#
loop_
_entity_poly.entity_id
_entity_poly.type
_entity_poly.pdbx_seq_one_letter_code
_entity_poly.pdbx_strand_id
1 'polypeptide(L)'
;MILACAGCDGRYDVTGYPVGQQFRCRCGTINTLEAPAQQAGLLACPHCGAGVAPNASDCAHCNHHLLVKGCPRCLSRVFHGHKHCPECGTELSIVATTETTAERACPRCDTSGQNMSPRLVADVVVDECMQCRGLFLDQIAIQRVITDRRQARAEALLGALPSSVTADRPEKVSGKLYIKCPICKVVMNRKLFGAGAGVIVDVCRSHGTFFDIGELPVIISFVQQGGLEKQEKKEIERMRDSAKRKSQAAAGPPVHGSLPIHDIEGLPQRRGSGASMLVDLLVSLWRS
;
A
#
# COMPACT_ATOMS: atom_id res chain seq x y z
N MET A 1 29.13 3.61 -15.99
CA MET A 1 28.39 4.84 -16.34
C MET A 1 27.88 4.66 -17.76
N ILE A 2 26.59 4.84 -18.01
CA ILE A 2 26.01 4.71 -19.36
C ILE A 2 25.75 6.10 -19.92
N LEU A 3 26.32 6.40 -21.09
CA LEU A 3 26.00 7.61 -21.85
C LEU A 3 25.03 7.25 -22.99
N ALA A 4 24.00 8.06 -23.17
CA ALA A 4 23.12 8.00 -24.33
C ALA A 4 23.59 8.98 -25.42
N CYS A 5 23.59 8.55 -26.68
CA CYS A 5 23.97 9.42 -27.79
C CYS A 5 22.89 10.48 -28.06
N ALA A 6 23.30 11.75 -28.16
CA ALA A 6 22.38 12.87 -28.41
C ALA A 6 21.68 12.80 -29.79
N GLY A 7 22.22 12.06 -30.76
CA GLY A 7 21.67 11.97 -32.12
C GLY A 7 20.75 10.78 -32.37
N CYS A 8 20.92 9.67 -31.65
CA CYS A 8 20.15 8.44 -31.90
C CYS A 8 19.74 7.65 -30.65
N ASP A 9 20.01 8.16 -29.45
CA ASP A 9 19.76 7.53 -28.15
C ASP A 9 20.46 6.16 -27.94
N GLY A 10 21.48 5.85 -28.77
CA GLY A 10 22.31 4.67 -28.61
C GLY A 10 23.08 4.70 -27.28
N ARG A 11 23.09 3.57 -26.56
CA ARG A 11 23.68 3.48 -25.20
C ARG A 11 25.08 2.89 -25.23
N TYR A 12 26.02 3.56 -24.57
CA TYR A 12 27.42 3.15 -24.49
C TYR A 12 27.86 3.06 -23.03
N ASP A 13 28.54 1.96 -22.69
CA ASP A 13 29.24 1.86 -21.42
C ASP A 13 30.58 2.62 -21.51
N VAL A 14 30.66 3.69 -20.74
CA VAL A 14 31.83 4.58 -20.66
C VAL A 14 32.49 4.51 -19.29
N THR A 15 32.30 3.40 -18.58
CA THR A 15 32.98 3.16 -17.29
C THR A 15 34.50 3.20 -17.49
N GLY A 16 35.17 4.10 -16.75
CA GLY A 16 36.63 4.27 -16.81
C GLY A 16 37.13 5.29 -17.84
N TYR A 17 36.25 5.91 -18.63
CA TYR A 17 36.64 6.96 -19.58
C TYR A 17 36.86 8.29 -18.83
N PRO A 18 37.92 9.07 -19.15
CA PRO A 18 38.10 10.41 -18.59
C PRO A 18 37.00 11.39 -19.03
N VAL A 19 36.59 12.25 -18.10
CA VAL A 19 35.76 13.42 -18.37
C VAL A 19 36.43 14.30 -19.43
N GLY A 20 35.64 14.78 -20.39
CA GLY A 20 36.07 15.53 -21.57
C GLY A 20 36.40 14.67 -22.78
N GLN A 21 36.47 13.34 -22.64
CA GLN A 21 36.76 12.46 -23.77
C GLN A 21 35.62 12.46 -24.80
N GLN A 22 35.98 12.64 -26.07
CA GLN A 22 35.07 12.54 -27.19
C GLN A 22 35.06 11.11 -27.74
N PHE A 23 33.90 10.62 -28.14
CA PHE A 23 33.77 9.38 -28.88
C PHE A 23 32.68 9.47 -29.93
N ARG A 24 32.89 8.71 -31.01
CA ARG A 24 32.00 8.71 -32.15
C ARG A 24 30.98 7.58 -32.02
N CYS A 25 29.70 7.93 -32.02
CA CYS A 25 28.60 6.98 -32.08
C CYS A 25 28.52 6.35 -33.48
N ARG A 26 27.92 5.16 -33.57
CA ARG A 26 27.66 4.46 -34.83
C ARG A 26 26.76 5.27 -35.79
N CYS A 27 25.89 6.15 -35.29
CA CYS A 27 25.09 7.06 -36.12
C CYS A 27 25.88 8.23 -36.72
N GLY A 28 27.16 8.38 -36.35
CA GLY A 28 28.04 9.45 -36.82
C GLY A 28 28.15 10.64 -35.86
N THR A 29 27.23 10.79 -34.89
CA THR A 29 27.29 11.84 -33.87
C THR A 29 28.50 11.66 -32.96
N ILE A 30 29.26 12.73 -32.74
CA ILE A 30 30.33 12.79 -31.74
C ILE A 30 29.71 13.23 -30.43
N ASN A 31 29.92 12.45 -29.36
CA ASN A 31 29.47 12.77 -28.01
C ASN A 31 30.71 13.05 -27.15
N THR A 32 30.56 13.92 -26.16
CA THR A 32 31.60 14.25 -25.18
C THR A 32 31.15 13.74 -23.82
N LEU A 33 32.04 13.04 -23.11
CA LEU A 33 31.76 12.62 -21.73
C LEU A 33 31.86 13.84 -20.81
N GLU A 34 30.74 14.44 -20.44
CA GLU A 34 30.73 15.59 -19.55
C GLU A 34 31.03 15.18 -18.10
N ALA A 35 31.56 16.14 -17.31
CA ALA A 35 31.71 15.94 -15.88
C ALA A 35 30.32 15.68 -15.27
N PRO A 36 30.16 14.75 -14.32
CA PRO A 36 28.92 14.70 -13.55
C PRO A 36 28.69 16.08 -12.93
N ALA A 37 27.46 16.60 -13.10
CA ALA A 37 27.12 17.97 -12.72
C ALA A 37 27.44 18.23 -11.23
N GLN A 38 27.93 19.43 -10.90
CA GLN A 38 28.25 19.87 -9.52
C GLN A 38 27.04 19.85 -8.56
N GLN A 39 25.83 19.65 -9.07
CA GLN A 39 24.61 19.42 -8.29
C GLN A 39 24.54 18.00 -7.69
N ALA A 40 25.51 17.14 -7.97
CA ALA A 40 25.68 15.84 -7.33
C ALA A 40 25.87 16.00 -5.81
N GLY A 41 24.76 16.06 -5.07
CA GLY A 41 24.73 16.18 -3.62
C GLY A 41 23.75 17.22 -3.08
N LEU A 42 23.25 18.13 -3.92
CA LEU A 42 22.23 19.11 -3.52
C LEU A 42 20.82 18.56 -3.78
N LEU A 43 19.89 18.90 -2.89
CA LEU A 43 18.47 18.57 -3.00
C LEU A 43 17.70 19.82 -3.44
N ALA A 44 16.71 19.67 -4.32
CA ALA A 44 15.89 20.80 -4.76
C ALA A 44 14.94 21.25 -3.65
N CYS A 45 14.89 22.56 -3.35
CA CYS A 45 13.90 23.15 -2.46
C CYS A 45 12.48 22.92 -3.03
N PRO A 46 11.51 22.45 -2.23
CA PRO A 46 10.14 22.21 -2.70
C PRO A 46 9.37 23.51 -2.99
N HIS A 47 9.81 24.64 -2.44
CA HIS A 47 9.13 25.93 -2.56
C HIS A 47 9.66 26.76 -3.74
N CYS A 48 10.97 26.95 -3.84
CA CYS A 48 11.59 27.81 -4.85
C CYS A 48 12.47 27.07 -5.87
N GLY A 49 12.67 25.75 -5.73
CA GLY A 49 13.46 24.93 -6.66
C GLY A 49 14.99 25.06 -6.54
N ALA A 50 15.51 25.91 -5.65
CA ALA A 50 16.96 26.09 -5.50
C ALA A 50 17.65 24.81 -4.99
N GLY A 51 18.90 24.57 -5.40
CA GLY A 51 19.71 23.47 -4.88
C GLY A 51 20.19 23.78 -3.46
N VAL A 52 19.83 22.94 -2.49
CA VAL A 52 20.14 23.12 -1.07
C VAL A 52 20.85 21.88 -0.52
N ALA A 53 21.79 22.09 0.40
CA ALA A 53 22.48 20.99 1.07
C ALA A 53 21.47 20.11 1.86
N PRO A 54 21.61 18.77 1.87
CA PRO A 54 20.65 17.87 2.53
C PRO A 54 20.49 18.08 4.03
N ASN A 55 21.46 18.70 4.70
CA ASN A 55 21.45 18.94 6.15
C ASN A 55 20.96 20.36 6.52
N ALA A 56 20.59 21.19 5.55
CA ALA A 56 20.06 22.52 5.84
C ALA A 56 18.65 22.40 6.44
N SER A 57 18.41 23.11 7.55
CA SER A 57 17.08 23.28 8.14
C SER A 57 16.22 24.28 7.38
N ASP A 58 16.86 25.19 6.62
CA ASP A 58 16.22 26.32 5.96
C ASP A 58 16.85 26.55 4.59
N CYS A 59 16.04 26.93 3.62
CA CYS A 59 16.53 27.31 2.31
C CYS A 59 17.17 28.70 2.35
N ALA A 60 18.47 28.82 2.06
CA ALA A 60 19.18 30.10 2.00
C ALA A 60 18.64 31.09 0.94
N HIS A 61 17.78 30.64 0.03
CA HIS A 61 17.19 31.47 -1.03
C HIS A 61 15.80 32.01 -0.72
N CYS A 62 14.94 31.20 -0.08
CA CYS A 62 13.54 31.57 0.18
C CYS A 62 13.11 31.44 1.65
N ASN A 63 14.02 31.06 2.54
CA ASN A 63 13.79 30.84 3.96
C ASN A 63 12.71 29.79 4.29
N HIS A 64 12.36 28.92 3.34
CA HIS A 64 11.45 27.81 3.60
C HIS A 64 12.12 26.78 4.49
N HIS A 65 11.43 26.31 5.54
CA HIS A 65 11.88 25.22 6.39
C HIS A 65 11.98 23.91 5.61
N LEU A 66 13.05 23.15 5.84
CA LEU A 66 13.41 21.98 5.08
C LEU A 66 13.53 20.77 6.01
N LEU A 67 12.87 19.68 5.62
CA LEU A 67 12.93 18.38 6.30
C LEU A 67 13.25 17.31 5.26
N VAL A 68 14.27 16.48 5.50
CA VAL A 68 14.62 15.39 4.57
C VAL A 68 13.76 14.15 4.81
N LYS A 69 13.28 13.55 3.73
CA LYS A 69 12.67 12.22 3.69
C LYS A 69 13.34 11.35 2.61
N GLY A 70 13.17 10.03 2.69
CA GLY A 70 13.59 9.11 1.65
C GLY A 70 12.48 8.86 0.62
N CYS A 71 12.84 8.75 -0.65
CA CYS A 71 11.93 8.25 -1.68
C CYS A 71 11.68 6.75 -1.47
N PRO A 72 10.43 6.26 -1.42
CA PRO A 72 10.11 4.85 -1.19
C PRO A 72 10.54 3.93 -2.35
N ARG A 73 10.74 4.48 -3.56
CA ARG A 73 11.04 3.69 -4.76
C ARG A 73 12.54 3.61 -5.05
N CYS A 74 13.20 4.76 -5.10
CA CYS A 74 14.62 4.82 -5.45
C CYS A 74 15.53 5.08 -4.26
N LEU A 75 14.98 5.28 -3.06
CA LEU A 75 15.71 5.56 -1.82
C LEU A 75 16.53 6.86 -1.83
N SER A 76 16.43 7.66 -2.89
CA SER A 76 17.06 8.98 -2.94
C SER A 76 16.50 9.90 -1.84
N ARG A 77 17.36 10.75 -1.30
CA ARG A 77 16.97 11.79 -0.33
C ARG A 77 16.22 12.89 -1.05
N VAL A 78 15.15 13.39 -0.46
CA VAL A 78 14.32 14.47 -1.00
C VAL A 78 13.82 15.33 0.15
N PHE A 79 13.57 16.61 -0.08
CA PHE A 79 12.87 17.41 0.94
C PHE A 79 11.38 17.05 0.98
N HIS A 80 10.80 17.13 2.17
CA HIS A 80 9.36 17.14 2.40
C HIS A 80 8.72 18.27 1.58
N GLY A 81 7.47 18.09 1.13
CA GLY A 81 6.76 19.07 0.28
C GLY A 81 6.84 18.80 -1.23
N HIS A 82 7.79 17.99 -1.70
CA HIS A 82 7.77 17.52 -3.10
C HIS A 82 6.61 16.56 -3.35
N LYS A 83 5.80 16.83 -4.39
CA LYS A 83 4.73 15.94 -4.86
C LYS A 83 5.27 14.72 -5.62
N HIS A 84 6.41 14.85 -6.29
CA HIS A 84 7.07 13.78 -7.03
C HIS A 84 8.56 13.78 -6.73
N CYS A 85 9.19 12.61 -6.80
CA CYS A 85 10.62 12.46 -6.57
C CYS A 85 11.37 13.14 -7.72
N PRO A 86 12.22 14.14 -7.44
CA PRO A 86 13.01 14.79 -8.49
C PRO A 86 13.96 13.81 -9.22
N GLU A 87 14.33 12.71 -8.56
CA GLU A 87 15.25 11.71 -9.11
C GLU A 87 14.56 10.65 -9.99
N CYS A 88 13.44 10.08 -9.53
CA CYS A 88 12.79 8.93 -10.23
C CYS A 88 11.35 9.19 -10.69
N GLY A 89 10.84 10.41 -10.48
CA GLY A 89 9.50 10.84 -10.90
C GLY A 89 8.34 10.18 -10.15
N THR A 90 8.60 9.31 -9.17
CA THR A 90 7.53 8.64 -8.42
C THR A 90 6.83 9.61 -7.50
N GLU A 91 5.50 9.52 -7.44
CA GLU A 91 4.70 10.34 -6.55
C GLU A 91 5.14 10.15 -5.09
N LEU A 92 5.45 11.28 -4.44
CA LEU A 92 5.90 11.39 -3.07
C LEU A 92 4.78 11.84 -2.13
N SER A 93 3.51 11.72 -2.56
CA SER A 93 2.29 11.86 -1.75
C SER A 93 2.16 10.79 -0.65
N ILE A 94 3.29 10.26 -0.20
CA ILE A 94 3.45 9.56 1.06
C ILE A 94 3.79 10.61 2.10
N VAL A 95 2.74 11.11 2.74
CA VAL A 95 2.88 11.76 4.03
C VAL A 95 2.84 10.62 5.06
N ALA A 96 3.98 10.32 5.66
CA ALA A 96 3.94 9.97 7.07
C ALA A 96 3.68 11.30 7.77
N THR A 97 2.41 11.68 7.88
CA THR A 97 2.01 12.89 8.59
C THR A 97 2.32 12.67 10.06
N THR A 98 3.38 13.32 10.54
CA THR A 98 3.60 13.57 11.96
C THR A 98 2.56 14.54 12.54
N GLU A 99 1.72 15.14 11.69
CA GLU A 99 0.66 16.09 12.07
C GLU A 99 -0.63 15.43 12.61
N THR A 100 -0.69 14.10 12.74
CA THR A 100 -1.78 13.44 13.47
C THR A 100 -1.30 12.83 14.78
N THR A 101 -0.54 13.62 15.53
CA THR A 101 -0.25 13.47 16.97
C THR A 101 -1.42 13.97 17.84
N ALA A 102 -2.65 13.96 17.32
CA ALA A 102 -3.82 14.17 18.15
C ALA A 102 -4.22 12.83 18.77
N GLU A 103 -4.08 12.72 20.08
CA GLU A 103 -4.74 11.66 20.85
C GLU A 103 -6.21 11.56 20.44
N ARG A 104 -6.65 10.37 20.00
CA ARG A 104 -8.01 10.16 19.51
C ARG A 104 -8.81 9.38 20.54
N ALA A 105 -10.03 9.79 20.83
CA ALA A 105 -10.91 9.02 21.70
C ALA A 105 -11.07 7.58 21.20
N CYS A 106 -10.82 6.61 22.09
CA CYS A 106 -10.99 5.20 21.81
C CYS A 106 -12.48 4.91 21.61
N PRO A 107 -12.86 4.26 20.50
CA PRO A 107 -14.26 4.06 20.17
C PRO A 107 -14.92 2.91 20.97
N ARG A 108 -14.12 2.02 21.59
CA ARG A 108 -14.58 1.00 22.56
C ARG A 108 -14.66 1.53 23.98
N CYS A 109 -13.74 2.42 24.36
CA CYS A 109 -13.61 3.01 25.70
C CYS A 109 -14.15 4.44 25.75
N ASP A 110 -15.11 4.77 24.89
CA ASP A 110 -15.65 6.13 24.75
C ASP A 110 -16.29 6.65 26.06
N THR A 111 -16.86 5.74 26.84
CA THR A 111 -17.53 6.00 28.13
C THR A 111 -16.55 6.22 29.27
N SER A 112 -15.35 5.64 29.22
CA SER A 112 -14.27 5.89 30.18
C SER A 112 -13.35 7.05 29.77
N GLY A 113 -13.65 7.71 28.65
CA GLY A 113 -12.90 8.88 28.15
C GLY A 113 -11.46 8.55 27.73
N GLN A 114 -11.15 7.29 27.44
CA GLN A 114 -9.79 6.91 27.08
C GLN A 114 -9.42 7.37 25.68
N ASN A 115 -8.20 7.84 25.53
CA ASN A 115 -7.59 8.14 24.25
C ASN A 115 -6.72 6.98 23.76
N MET A 116 -6.56 6.92 22.45
CA MET A 116 -5.59 6.10 21.77
C MET A 116 -4.35 6.96 21.48
N SER A 117 -3.20 6.40 21.80
CA SER A 117 -1.91 7.05 21.56
C SER A 117 -1.31 6.52 20.26
N PRO A 118 -0.81 7.40 19.38
CA PRO A 118 -0.11 6.96 18.18
C PRO A 118 1.22 6.30 18.57
N ARG A 119 1.51 5.16 17.96
CA ARG A 119 2.73 4.38 18.16
C ARG A 119 3.29 4.01 16.79
N LEU A 120 4.55 4.36 16.54
CA LEU A 120 5.24 3.96 15.32
C LEU A 120 5.83 2.56 15.51
N VAL A 121 5.42 1.61 14.68
CA VAL A 121 6.00 0.26 14.61
C VAL A 121 6.62 0.07 13.23
N ALA A 122 7.94 -0.08 13.17
CA ALA A 122 8.74 0.02 11.95
C ALA A 122 8.46 1.35 11.20
N ASP A 123 7.68 1.32 10.13
CA ASP A 123 7.26 2.50 9.34
C ASP A 123 5.72 2.65 9.27
N VAL A 124 5.00 1.96 10.16
CA VAL A 124 3.53 1.96 10.26
C VAL A 124 3.11 2.66 11.55
N VAL A 125 2.28 3.68 11.44
CA VAL A 125 1.65 4.33 12.62
C VAL A 125 0.41 3.55 13.00
N VAL A 126 0.30 3.22 14.27
CA VAL A 126 -0.84 2.52 14.87
C VAL A 126 -1.32 3.32 16.07
N ASP A 127 -2.59 3.70 16.12
CA ASP A 127 -3.15 4.27 17.35
C ASP A 127 -3.58 3.13 18.28
N GLU A 128 -3.07 3.11 19.51
CA GLU A 128 -3.37 2.05 20.48
C GLU A 128 -4.05 2.60 21.73
N CYS A 129 -5.14 1.96 22.15
CA CYS A 129 -5.77 2.23 23.45
C CYS A 129 -5.04 1.49 24.58
N MET A 130 -4.63 2.19 25.64
CA MET A 130 -3.99 1.55 26.79
C MET A 130 -4.94 0.74 27.67
N GLN A 131 -6.25 0.97 27.58
CA GLN A 131 -7.26 0.24 28.37
C GLN A 131 -7.69 -1.06 27.69
N CYS A 132 -8.26 -0.99 26.48
CA CYS A 132 -8.76 -2.18 25.78
C CYS A 132 -7.74 -2.83 24.84
N ARG A 133 -6.57 -2.21 24.64
CA ARG A 133 -5.53 -2.66 23.68
C ARG A 133 -6.00 -2.77 22.23
N GLY A 134 -7.14 -2.17 21.91
CA GLY A 134 -7.63 -2.04 20.54
C GLY A 134 -6.76 -1.08 19.72
N LEU A 135 -6.70 -1.34 18.43
CA LEU A 135 -5.82 -0.66 17.48
C LEU A 135 -6.64 0.02 16.40
N PHE A 136 -6.24 1.24 16.01
CA PHE A 136 -6.76 1.89 14.82
C PHE A 136 -5.62 2.12 13.83
N LEU A 137 -5.81 1.62 12.61
CA LEU A 137 -4.89 1.85 11.49
C LEU A 137 -5.66 2.59 10.40
N ASP A 138 -5.04 3.63 9.86
CA ASP A 138 -5.59 4.28 8.67
C ASP A 138 -5.53 3.32 7.45
N GLN A 139 -6.21 3.72 6.38
CA GLN A 139 -6.31 2.90 5.15
C GLN A 139 -4.95 2.58 4.52
N ILE A 140 -4.01 3.53 4.59
CA ILE A 140 -2.68 3.37 4.02
C ILE A 140 -1.86 2.41 4.88
N ALA A 141 -1.92 2.59 6.21
CA ALA A 141 -1.25 1.75 7.19
C ALA A 141 -1.67 0.27 7.03
N ILE A 142 -2.97 -0.02 7.02
CA ILE A 142 -3.44 -1.41 6.90
C ILE A 142 -3.13 -2.01 5.53
N GLN A 143 -3.22 -1.24 4.43
CA GLN A 143 -2.81 -1.71 3.11
C GLN A 143 -1.33 -2.07 3.08
N ARG A 144 -0.46 -1.24 3.67
CA ARG A 144 0.98 -1.53 3.74
C ARG A 144 1.28 -2.79 4.50
N VAL A 145 0.59 -3.02 5.62
CA VAL A 145 0.76 -4.24 6.42
C VAL A 145 0.38 -5.49 5.63
N ILE A 146 -0.73 -5.46 4.90
CA ILE A 146 -1.25 -6.64 4.19
C ILE A 146 -0.52 -6.90 2.87
N THR A 147 -0.08 -5.84 2.19
CA THR A 147 0.58 -5.96 0.87
C THR A 147 2.10 -6.07 0.95
N ASP A 148 2.70 -6.02 2.15
CA ASP A 148 4.13 -6.16 2.34
C ASP A 148 4.62 -7.56 1.97
N ARG A 149 5.10 -7.70 0.73
CA ARG A 149 5.61 -8.96 0.17
C ARG A 149 6.81 -9.52 0.90
N ARG A 150 7.59 -8.67 1.60
CA ARG A 150 8.73 -9.13 2.40
C ARG A 150 8.32 -9.52 3.81
N GLN A 151 7.05 -9.33 4.18
CA GLN A 151 6.46 -9.63 5.48
C GLN A 151 7.12 -8.91 6.68
N ALA A 152 8.09 -8.01 6.44
CA ALA A 152 8.85 -7.34 7.49
C ALA A 152 7.98 -6.46 8.40
N ARG A 153 7.00 -5.73 7.83
CA ARG A 153 6.04 -4.92 8.63
C ARG A 153 5.11 -5.80 9.47
N ALA A 154 4.65 -6.89 8.87
CA ALA A 154 3.82 -7.88 9.54
C ALA A 154 4.56 -8.52 10.73
N GLU A 155 5.80 -8.94 10.53
CA GLU A 155 6.66 -9.48 11.59
C GLU A 155 6.95 -8.46 12.70
N ALA A 156 7.28 -7.21 12.32
CA ALA A 156 7.49 -6.13 13.28
C ALA A 156 6.24 -5.86 14.13
N LEU A 157 5.05 -5.87 13.51
CA LEU A 157 3.78 -5.76 14.23
C LEU A 157 3.52 -6.96 15.13
N LEU A 158 3.72 -8.19 14.64
CA LEU A 158 3.55 -9.40 15.47
C LEU A 158 4.48 -9.39 16.70
N GLY A 159 5.72 -8.92 16.55
CA GLY A 159 6.67 -8.81 17.66
C GLY A 159 6.36 -7.67 18.65
N ALA A 160 5.70 -6.59 18.19
CA ALA A 160 5.42 -5.41 19.00
C ALA A 160 4.00 -5.37 19.61
N LEU A 161 3.07 -6.16 19.08
CA LEU A 161 1.68 -6.19 19.53
C LEU A 161 1.48 -7.26 20.61
N PRO A 162 0.56 -7.02 21.57
CA PRO A 162 0.19 -8.03 22.55
C PRO A 162 -0.40 -9.25 21.82
N SER A 163 0.35 -10.34 21.83
CA SER A 163 -0.10 -11.63 21.33
C SER A 163 -1.03 -12.25 22.36
N SER A 164 -2.34 -12.15 22.18
CA SER A 164 -3.28 -13.07 22.83
C SER A 164 -3.26 -14.41 22.09
N VAL A 165 -2.07 -15.01 21.98
CA VAL A 165 -1.87 -16.33 21.36
C VAL A 165 -1.95 -17.36 22.46
N THR A 166 -3.14 -17.50 23.03
CA THR A 166 -3.64 -18.82 23.37
C THR A 166 -4.69 -19.13 22.31
N ALA A 167 -4.51 -20.25 21.63
CA ALA A 167 -5.28 -20.71 20.47
C ALA A 167 -6.74 -21.10 20.82
N ASP A 168 -7.40 -20.33 21.67
CA ASP A 168 -8.79 -20.48 21.99
C ASP A 168 -9.42 -19.09 21.87
N ARG A 169 -10.05 -18.87 20.71
CA ARG A 169 -11.06 -17.85 20.38
C ARG A 169 -10.84 -16.45 21.01
N PRO A 170 -10.71 -15.36 20.22
CA PRO A 170 -10.54 -14.01 20.77
C PRO A 170 -11.57 -13.75 21.87
N GLU A 171 -11.07 -13.46 23.08
CA GLU A 171 -11.91 -13.19 24.25
C GLU A 171 -13.00 -12.21 23.83
N LYS A 172 -14.27 -12.57 24.12
CA LYS A 172 -15.40 -11.71 23.79
C LYS A 172 -15.15 -10.34 24.39
N VAL A 173 -14.91 -9.37 23.51
CA VAL A 173 -14.78 -7.96 23.89
C VAL A 173 -16.07 -7.56 24.60
N SER A 174 -15.97 -7.41 25.92
CA SER A 174 -17.01 -6.83 26.76
C SER A 174 -17.15 -5.35 26.39
N GLY A 175 -18.01 -5.05 25.41
CA GLY A 175 -18.19 -3.69 24.90
C GLY A 175 -19.36 -3.53 23.93
N LYS A 176 -19.64 -2.27 23.55
CA LYS A 176 -20.72 -1.90 22.62
C LYS A 176 -20.50 -2.54 21.25
N LEU A 177 -21.49 -3.25 20.69
CA LEU A 177 -21.38 -3.94 19.40
C LEU A 177 -20.99 -3.02 18.22
N TYR A 178 -21.56 -1.82 18.13
CA TYR A 178 -21.26 -0.87 17.07
C TYR A 178 -20.50 0.33 17.62
N ILE A 179 -19.40 0.68 16.96
CA ILE A 179 -18.50 1.74 17.40
C ILE A 179 -18.41 2.85 16.35
N LYS A 180 -18.09 4.07 16.79
CA LYS A 180 -17.94 5.25 15.91
C LYS A 180 -16.49 5.40 15.47
N CYS A 181 -16.29 5.88 14.25
CA CYS A 181 -14.95 6.21 13.75
C CYS A 181 -14.28 7.26 14.67
N PRO A 182 -13.03 7.03 15.12
CA PRO A 182 -12.31 8.00 15.94
C PRO A 182 -12.13 9.37 15.26
N ILE A 183 -12.17 9.41 13.93
CA ILE A 183 -11.97 10.60 13.10
C ILE A 183 -13.30 11.27 12.77
N CYS A 184 -14.16 10.67 11.92
CA CYS A 184 -15.41 11.32 11.50
C CYS A 184 -16.63 11.08 12.40
N LYS A 185 -16.51 10.26 13.45
CA LYS A 185 -17.59 9.91 14.38
C LYS A 185 -18.80 9.20 13.76
N VAL A 186 -18.75 8.83 12.48
CA VAL A 186 -19.75 7.97 11.81
C VAL A 186 -19.59 6.53 12.29
N VAL A 187 -20.71 5.80 12.43
CA VAL A 187 -20.70 4.38 12.83
C VAL A 187 -19.91 3.55 11.80
N MET A 188 -19.04 2.68 12.30
CA MET A 188 -18.19 1.82 11.48
C MET A 188 -18.93 0.54 11.06
N ASN A 189 -18.62 0.04 9.88
CA ASN A 189 -19.20 -1.18 9.35
C ASN A 189 -18.44 -2.39 9.88
N ARG A 190 -19.14 -3.27 10.61
CA ARG A 190 -18.60 -4.58 10.99
C ARG A 190 -18.49 -5.47 9.75
N LYS A 191 -17.28 -5.90 9.41
CA LYS A 191 -17.01 -6.76 8.26
C LYS A 191 -16.19 -7.97 8.66
N LEU A 192 -16.61 -9.14 8.18
CA LEU A 192 -15.81 -10.36 8.28
C LEU A 192 -14.55 -10.20 7.41
N PHE A 193 -13.39 -10.10 8.06
CA PHE A 193 -12.11 -10.09 7.38
C PHE A 193 -11.80 -11.50 6.93
N GLY A 194 -11.94 -11.78 5.63
CA GLY A 194 -11.64 -13.08 4.99
C GLY A 194 -12.30 -14.26 5.71
N ALA A 195 -13.36 -14.85 5.15
CA ALA A 195 -14.12 -15.91 5.83
C ALA A 195 -13.32 -17.11 6.44
N GLY A 196 -12.06 -17.33 6.07
CA GLY A 196 -11.15 -18.31 6.68
C GLY A 196 -10.41 -17.83 7.93
N ALA A 197 -10.23 -16.53 8.14
CA ALA A 197 -9.64 -15.97 9.37
C ALA A 197 -10.66 -15.89 10.52
N GLY A 198 -11.95 -15.75 10.19
CA GLY A 198 -13.02 -15.70 11.19
C GLY A 198 -13.04 -14.43 12.04
N VAL A 199 -12.29 -13.39 11.65
CA VAL A 199 -12.14 -12.13 12.40
C VAL A 199 -13.13 -11.09 11.89
N ILE A 200 -13.82 -10.36 12.78
CA ILE A 200 -14.78 -9.31 12.40
C ILE A 200 -14.21 -7.96 12.80
N VAL A 201 -13.83 -7.16 11.81
CA VAL A 201 -13.23 -5.84 12.04
C VAL A 201 -14.26 -4.72 11.87
N ASP A 202 -14.04 -3.60 12.54
CA ASP A 202 -14.85 -2.40 12.43
C ASP A 202 -14.20 -1.45 11.39
N VAL A 203 -14.90 -1.16 10.28
CA VAL A 203 -14.33 -0.44 9.13
C VAL A 203 -15.01 0.92 8.90
N CYS A 204 -14.20 1.98 8.84
CA CYS A 204 -14.61 3.28 8.31
C CYS A 204 -14.12 3.43 6.87
N ARG A 205 -15.07 3.62 5.95
CA ARG A 205 -14.82 3.76 4.50
C ARG A 205 -13.87 4.89 4.12
N SER A 206 -13.73 5.92 4.94
CA SER A 206 -12.91 7.09 4.60
C SER A 206 -11.61 7.17 5.38
N HIS A 207 -11.52 6.51 6.54
CA HIS A 207 -10.45 6.81 7.50
C HIS A 207 -9.59 5.62 7.88
N GLY A 208 -10.16 4.41 8.00
CA GLY A 208 -9.38 3.27 8.48
C GLY A 208 -10.20 2.18 9.14
N THR A 209 -9.50 1.28 9.80
CA THR A 209 -10.06 0.08 10.42
C THR A 209 -9.65 0.02 11.89
N PHE A 210 -10.61 -0.31 12.74
CA PHE A 210 -10.39 -0.60 14.15
C PHE A 210 -10.35 -2.12 14.34
N PHE A 211 -9.37 -2.57 15.11
CA PHE A 211 -9.14 -3.96 15.48
C PHE A 211 -9.27 -4.07 16.99
N ASP A 212 -10.10 -4.99 17.44
CA ASP A 212 -10.09 -5.37 18.85
C ASP A 212 -8.78 -6.10 19.19
N ILE A 213 -8.52 -6.25 20.49
CA ILE A 213 -7.32 -6.94 20.98
C ILE A 213 -7.16 -8.31 20.32
N GLY A 214 -5.96 -8.59 19.80
CA GLY A 214 -5.63 -9.88 19.19
C GLY A 214 -6.14 -10.09 17.75
N GLU A 215 -7.02 -9.24 17.21
CA GLU A 215 -7.56 -9.42 15.86
C GLU A 215 -6.52 -9.20 14.76
N LEU A 216 -5.73 -8.13 14.86
CA LEU A 216 -4.72 -7.79 13.85
C LEU A 216 -3.62 -8.87 13.73
N PRO A 217 -3.05 -9.42 14.82
CA PRO A 217 -2.16 -10.57 14.74
C PRO A 217 -2.74 -11.78 13.99
N VAL A 218 -3.99 -12.18 14.28
CA VAL A 218 -4.66 -13.31 13.60
C VAL A 218 -4.79 -13.05 12.11
N ILE A 219 -5.18 -11.82 11.73
CA ILE A 219 -5.25 -11.40 10.34
C ILE A 219 -3.89 -11.49 9.66
N ILE A 220 -2.84 -10.97 10.29
CA ILE A 220 -1.48 -11.00 9.75
C ILE A 220 -1.03 -12.46 9.52
N SER A 221 -1.20 -13.33 10.53
CA SER A 221 -0.84 -14.74 10.40
C SER A 221 -1.64 -15.45 9.29
N PHE A 222 -2.94 -15.17 9.17
CA PHE A 222 -3.77 -15.72 8.10
C PHE A 222 -3.28 -15.30 6.70
N VAL A 223 -2.92 -14.02 6.53
CA VAL A 223 -2.37 -13.50 5.26
C VAL A 223 -1.02 -14.14 4.98
N GLN A 224 -0.11 -14.22 5.97
CA GLN A 224 1.21 -14.85 5.82
C GLN A 224 1.12 -16.32 5.38
N GLN A 225 0.08 -17.05 5.80
CA GLN A 225 -0.16 -18.44 5.42
C GLN A 225 -0.82 -18.61 4.03
N GLY A 226 -0.93 -17.52 3.26
CA GLY A 226 -1.57 -17.49 1.94
C GLY A 226 -3.09 -17.69 2.01
N GLY A 227 -3.71 -17.27 3.12
CA GLY A 227 -5.11 -17.48 3.39
C GLY A 227 -6.02 -16.81 2.35
N LEU A 228 -5.65 -15.61 1.90
CA LEU A 228 -6.45 -14.83 0.94
C LEU A 228 -6.44 -15.47 -0.45
N GLU A 229 -5.28 -15.93 -0.93
CA GLU A 229 -5.13 -16.61 -2.21
C GLU A 229 -5.91 -17.92 -2.24
N LYS A 230 -5.90 -18.67 -1.12
CA LYS A 230 -6.71 -19.89 -0.96
C LYS A 230 -8.20 -19.60 -1.02
N GLN A 231 -8.65 -18.50 -0.42
CA GLN A 231 -10.05 -18.11 -0.46
C GLN A 231 -10.50 -17.69 -1.86
N GLU A 232 -9.72 -16.85 -2.53
CA GLU A 232 -10.01 -16.42 -3.89
C GLU A 232 -10.11 -17.62 -4.85
N LYS A 233 -9.15 -18.56 -4.75
CA LYS A 233 -9.21 -19.79 -5.56
C LYS A 233 -10.51 -20.57 -5.34
N LYS A 234 -10.94 -20.72 -4.08
CA LYS A 234 -12.22 -21.37 -3.73
C LYS A 234 -13.43 -20.60 -4.25
N GLU A 235 -13.40 -19.28 -4.25
CA GLU A 235 -14.50 -18.45 -4.74
C GLU A 235 -14.62 -18.52 -6.26
N ILE A 236 -13.49 -18.44 -6.98
CA ILE A 236 -13.44 -18.65 -8.43
C ILE A 236 -13.97 -20.04 -8.80
N GLU A 237 -13.56 -21.07 -8.06
CA GLU A 237 -14.06 -22.43 -8.25
C GLU A 237 -15.57 -22.53 -8.04
N ARG A 238 -16.09 -21.97 -6.94
CA ARG A 238 -17.54 -21.90 -6.67
C ARG A 238 -18.31 -21.15 -7.74
N MET A 239 -17.77 -20.05 -8.25
CA MET A 239 -18.39 -19.28 -9.33
C MET A 239 -18.45 -20.10 -10.63
N ARG A 240 -17.38 -20.82 -10.97
CA ARG A 240 -17.33 -21.71 -12.14
C ARG A 240 -18.34 -22.86 -12.01
N ASP A 241 -18.42 -23.49 -10.85
CA ASP A 241 -19.37 -24.58 -10.62
C ASP A 241 -20.82 -24.10 -10.66
N SER A 242 -21.09 -22.92 -10.10
CA SER A 242 -22.41 -22.29 -10.15
C SER A 242 -22.81 -21.94 -11.59
N ALA A 243 -21.88 -21.44 -12.40
CA ALA A 243 -22.11 -21.15 -13.81
C ALA A 243 -22.41 -22.42 -14.61
N LYS A 244 -21.65 -23.52 -14.40
CA LYS A 244 -21.90 -24.82 -15.03
C LYS A 244 -23.28 -25.39 -14.67
N ARG A 245 -23.68 -25.32 -13.41
CA ARG A 245 -25.00 -25.79 -12.96
C ARG A 245 -26.13 -24.98 -13.59
N LYS A 246 -25.98 -23.66 -13.70
CA LYS A 246 -26.96 -22.79 -14.36
C LYS A 246 -27.07 -23.08 -15.86
N SER A 247 -25.95 -23.29 -16.56
CA SER A 247 -25.99 -23.64 -17.99
C SER A 247 -26.60 -25.02 -18.25
N GLN A 248 -26.35 -25.99 -17.38
CA GLN A 248 -26.95 -27.32 -17.47
C GLN A 248 -28.45 -27.32 -17.14
N ALA A 249 -28.89 -26.51 -16.18
CA ALA A 249 -30.31 -26.34 -15.85
C ALA A 249 -31.08 -25.54 -16.92
N ALA A 250 -30.39 -24.66 -17.67
CA ALA A 250 -30.97 -23.91 -18.79
C ALA A 250 -31.03 -24.73 -20.10
N ALA A 251 -30.23 -25.79 -20.22
CA ALA A 251 -30.34 -26.77 -21.29
C ALA A 251 -31.52 -27.72 -21.00
N GLY A 252 -32.75 -27.23 -21.24
CA GLY A 252 -33.95 -28.08 -21.26
C GLY A 252 -33.88 -29.20 -22.31
N PRO A 253 -34.83 -30.15 -22.32
CA PRO A 253 -34.80 -31.31 -23.22
C PRO A 253 -34.70 -30.87 -24.69
N PRO A 254 -34.04 -31.67 -25.56
CA PRO A 254 -33.74 -31.27 -26.92
C PRO A 254 -35.04 -31.02 -27.69
N VAL A 255 -35.27 -29.77 -28.08
CA VAL A 255 -36.28 -29.43 -29.09
C VAL A 255 -35.65 -29.75 -30.45
N HIS A 256 -36.11 -30.82 -31.09
CA HIS A 256 -35.75 -31.14 -32.47
C HIS A 256 -36.26 -30.02 -33.41
N GLY A 257 -35.37 -29.12 -33.80
CA GLY A 257 -35.64 -28.07 -34.78
C GLY A 257 -34.33 -27.52 -35.34
N SER A 258 -33.94 -28.00 -36.52
CA SER A 258 -32.72 -27.63 -37.24
C SER A 258 -32.81 -26.25 -37.88
N LEU A 259 -31.91 -25.32 -37.54
CA LEU A 259 -31.51 -24.16 -38.35
C LEU A 259 -30.04 -23.77 -38.06
N PRO A 260 -29.33 -23.13 -39.02
CA PRO A 260 -27.86 -23.21 -39.14
C PRO A 260 -27.09 -22.14 -38.35
N ILE A 261 -25.80 -22.45 -38.14
CA ILE A 261 -24.80 -21.76 -37.32
C ILE A 261 -24.17 -20.59 -38.11
N HIS A 262 -24.03 -19.42 -37.47
CA HIS A 262 -23.06 -18.40 -37.87
C HIS A 262 -22.08 -18.14 -36.71
N ASP A 263 -20.79 -18.25 -37.04
CA ASP A 263 -19.63 -18.09 -36.17
C ASP A 263 -19.47 -16.67 -35.63
N ILE A 264 -19.18 -16.54 -34.33
CA ILE A 264 -18.56 -15.35 -33.75
C ILE A 264 -17.45 -15.79 -32.78
N GLU A 265 -16.21 -15.60 -33.22
CA GLU A 265 -14.99 -15.71 -32.41
C GLU A 265 -14.83 -14.50 -31.46
N GLY A 266 -14.24 -14.73 -30.28
CA GLY A 266 -13.54 -13.66 -29.54
C GLY A 266 -13.70 -13.67 -28.01
N LEU A 267 -12.91 -14.47 -27.30
CA LEU A 267 -12.72 -14.38 -25.84
C LEU A 267 -11.38 -13.67 -25.53
N PRO A 268 -11.36 -12.52 -24.82
CA PRO A 268 -10.12 -11.98 -24.28
C PRO A 268 -9.82 -12.62 -22.92
N GLN A 269 -8.69 -13.34 -22.86
CA GLN A 269 -8.09 -13.82 -21.62
C GLN A 269 -7.52 -12.63 -20.83
N ARG A 270 -8.09 -12.33 -19.66
CA ARG A 270 -7.44 -11.46 -18.66
C ARG A 270 -6.66 -12.31 -17.67
N ARG A 271 -5.34 -12.41 -17.87
CA ARG A 271 -4.37 -12.79 -16.84
C ARG A 271 -4.08 -11.57 -15.98
N GLY A 272 -4.71 -11.48 -14.81
CA GLY A 272 -4.37 -10.52 -13.75
C GLY A 272 -3.30 -11.12 -12.83
N SER A 273 -2.25 -10.36 -12.56
CA SER A 273 -1.20 -10.74 -11.60
C SER A 273 -1.72 -10.62 -10.17
N GLY A 274 -1.43 -11.61 -9.31
CA GLY A 274 -1.93 -11.69 -7.92
C GLY A 274 -1.54 -10.54 -6.97
N ALA A 275 -0.86 -9.50 -7.47
CA ALA A 275 -0.59 -8.27 -6.73
C ALA A 275 -1.82 -7.34 -6.66
N SER A 276 -2.62 -7.28 -7.75
CA SER A 276 -3.73 -6.32 -7.83
C SER A 276 -4.93 -6.76 -6.98
N MET A 277 -5.11 -8.07 -6.80
CA MET A 277 -6.29 -8.68 -6.16
C MET A 277 -6.34 -8.50 -4.62
N LEU A 278 -5.18 -8.40 -3.96
CA LEU A 278 -5.08 -8.09 -2.51
C LEU A 278 -5.56 -6.67 -2.18
N VAL A 279 -5.24 -5.73 -3.08
CA VAL A 279 -5.73 -4.35 -3.00
C VAL A 279 -7.23 -4.33 -3.28
N ASP A 280 -7.72 -5.14 -4.23
CA ASP A 280 -9.14 -5.22 -4.59
C ASP A 280 -10.03 -5.77 -3.47
N LEU A 281 -9.55 -6.68 -2.62
CA LEU A 281 -10.31 -7.17 -1.46
C LEU A 281 -10.41 -6.14 -0.33
N LEU A 282 -9.32 -5.40 -0.05
CA LEU A 282 -9.37 -4.27 0.89
C LEU A 282 -10.22 -3.12 0.34
N VAL A 283 -10.09 -2.86 -0.96
CA VAL A 283 -10.91 -1.89 -1.68
C VAL A 283 -12.37 -2.32 -1.73
N SER A 284 -12.72 -3.62 -1.82
CA SER A 284 -14.10 -4.10 -1.74
C SER A 284 -14.68 -4.01 -0.32
N LEU A 285 -13.85 -4.26 0.70
CA LEU A 285 -14.17 -3.93 2.10
C LEU A 285 -14.38 -2.43 2.32
N TRP A 286 -13.89 -1.55 1.42
CA TRP A 286 -14.12 -0.10 1.48
C TRP A 286 -15.12 0.43 0.45
N ARG A 287 -15.50 -0.35 -0.57
CA ARG A 287 -16.44 0.05 -1.63
C ARG A 287 -17.89 -0.32 -1.37
N SER A 288 -18.18 -1.26 -0.47
CA SER A 288 -19.55 -1.65 -0.07
C SER A 288 -20.00 -0.98 1.22
#